data_AF-A0A8J8T2J7-F1
#
_entry.id   AF-A0A8J8T2J7-F1
#
_cell.length_a   1.000
_cell.length_b   1.000
_cell.length_c   1.000
_cell.angle_alpha   90.00
_cell.angle_beta   90.00
_cell.angle_gamma   90.00
#
_symmetry.space_group_name_H-M   'P 1'
#
loop_
_entity.id
_entity.type
_entity.pdbx_description
1 polymer ?
#
loop_
_entity_poly.entity_id
_entity_poly.type
_entity_poly.pdbx_seq_one_letter_code
_entity_poly.pdbx_strand_id
1 'polypeptide(L)'
;MEGKQPSQEPPRMVRGDSIMSPMIGATSPRNPTSSDDLQLLRNKIIQYDTLIQSYFQKKLELESVQTKFATLQTQHSDLQNAYEQLKSDSTRAISAQTAEISLLKSEVQERNFKIDQQNERLRLYERAYGELKREQIKGESMQPFRLACLEKKSEKQVLPNEGITDQEQQRKKELKANLKRKIQEPSNQIRCDLETTTKRVRFEEEDAPKTQSPQISGSHTVKVEQDSNQGDFKERIPQYQQLIKNMEGLAAIAKKQKRIILFFTGFGKFGKVLENPTTYLSKAIKDLLEVNPIEGVVLHANYIVTVSIDHCNEALAEIYQKINELIAKEKEDQTYENHYVVLHMGVYQGSGRFNVEVQGKNIKHFRIPDEMGNTPLNQCIDETQDITYCLKNRLNVNQMVGNLFEKGYKVGESMSAGEYICNYTYFCSLKAKCERVVIPDKVDSLFCHVPTFEEIDEPTQQKFLLDLITEIRDDILRA
;
A
#
# COMPACT_ATOMS: atom_id res chain seq x y z
N MET A 1 45.24 9.61 43.56
CA MET A 1 44.66 10.45 42.50
C MET A 1 43.32 9.83 42.16
N GLU A 2 42.29 10.05 42.96
CA GLU A 2 41.36 11.21 42.98
C GLU A 2 40.54 11.40 41.69
N GLY A 3 39.20 11.44 41.86
CA GLY A 3 38.20 11.83 40.85
C GLY A 3 36.85 11.11 41.07
N LYS A 4 36.19 11.27 42.23
CA LYS A 4 35.03 12.17 42.51
C LYS A 4 33.73 11.84 41.77
N GLN A 5 32.74 11.32 42.52
CA GLN A 5 31.30 11.41 42.24
C GLN A 5 30.69 12.61 43.01
N PRO A 6 29.60 13.24 42.53
CA PRO A 6 28.87 14.26 43.28
C PRO A 6 27.68 13.70 44.07
N SER A 7 27.55 14.25 45.27
CA SER A 7 26.52 14.14 46.30
C SER A 7 25.20 14.83 45.93
N GLN A 8 24.06 14.30 46.40
CA GLN A 8 22.93 15.12 46.86
C GLN A 8 22.24 14.49 48.09
N GLU A 9 21.99 15.34 49.08
CA GLU A 9 21.45 15.07 50.42
C GLU A 9 19.92 14.88 50.44
N PRO A 10 19.35 14.20 51.45
CA PRO A 10 17.91 14.15 51.69
C PRO A 10 17.41 15.33 52.56
N PRO A 11 16.14 15.77 52.41
CA PRO A 11 15.63 16.94 53.12
C PRO A 11 15.17 16.63 54.55
N ARG A 12 15.36 17.65 55.40
CA ARG A 12 15.05 17.74 56.83
C ARG A 12 13.55 17.60 57.15
N MET A 13 13.26 16.86 58.22
CA MET A 13 11.99 16.88 58.95
C MET A 13 11.77 18.22 59.68
N VAL A 14 10.60 18.80 59.52
CA VAL A 14 10.10 19.93 60.33
C VAL A 14 9.02 19.41 61.29
N ARG A 15 9.12 19.83 62.56
CA ARG A 15 8.15 19.60 63.65
C ARG A 15 7.13 20.74 63.73
N GLY A 16 5.95 20.44 64.27
CA GLY A 16 4.87 21.37 64.64
C GLY A 16 3.61 21.09 63.80
N ASP A 17 2.39 20.92 64.32
CA ASP A 17 1.82 21.41 65.56
C ASP A 17 0.67 20.55 66.09
N SER A 18 0.46 20.71 67.40
CA SER A 18 -0.63 20.24 68.23
C SER A 18 -2.02 20.60 67.69
N ILE A 19 -2.91 19.62 67.51
CA ILE A 19 -4.35 19.84 67.34
C ILE A 19 -5.11 19.04 68.40
N MET A 20 -5.86 19.82 69.18
CA MET A 20 -6.75 19.46 70.28
C MET A 20 -7.75 18.35 69.95
N SER A 21 -7.84 17.35 70.83
CA SER A 21 -8.97 16.44 70.94
C SER A 21 -10.16 17.14 71.61
N PRO A 22 -11.38 17.17 71.02
CA PRO A 22 -12.57 17.52 71.77
C PRO A 22 -13.10 16.29 72.51
N MET A 23 -13.32 16.44 73.81
CA MET A 23 -14.06 15.51 74.65
C MET A 23 -15.50 15.35 74.10
N ILE A 24 -15.85 14.13 73.70
CA ILE A 24 -17.24 13.75 73.44
C ILE A 24 -17.80 13.22 74.76
N GLY A 25 -18.67 14.02 75.39
CA GLY A 25 -19.44 13.60 76.55
C GLY A 25 -20.37 12.44 76.20
N ALA A 26 -20.29 11.37 76.99
CA ALA A 26 -21.21 10.26 76.97
C ALA A 26 -22.61 10.76 77.37
N THR A 27 -23.48 10.99 76.38
CA THR A 27 -24.92 11.11 76.61
C THR A 27 -25.54 9.74 76.38
N SER A 28 -26.21 9.24 77.42
CA SER A 28 -26.96 7.98 77.38
C SER A 28 -27.96 8.00 76.22
N PRO A 29 -28.09 6.93 75.41
CA PRO A 29 -29.07 6.89 74.34
C PRO A 29 -30.48 6.98 74.94
N ARG A 30 -31.17 8.10 74.71
CA ARG A 30 -32.60 8.21 75.03
C ARG A 30 -33.34 7.19 74.17
N ASN A 31 -34.14 6.34 74.81
CA ASN A 31 -35.08 5.47 74.10
C ASN A 31 -35.97 6.36 73.21
N PRO A 32 -36.09 6.08 71.90
CA PRO A 32 -36.97 6.81 71.00
C PRO A 32 -38.41 6.50 71.39
N THR A 33 -39.01 7.31 72.26
CA THR A 33 -40.39 7.13 72.73
C THR A 33 -41.39 7.97 71.96
N SER A 34 -40.94 8.80 71.00
CA SER A 34 -41.82 9.55 70.11
C SER A 34 -42.08 8.80 68.80
N SER A 35 -43.33 8.84 68.33
CA SER A 35 -43.75 8.21 67.06
C SER A 35 -42.91 8.67 65.86
N ASP A 36 -42.42 9.91 65.90
CA ASP A 36 -41.65 10.51 64.82
C ASP A 36 -40.21 9.96 64.75
N ASP A 37 -39.59 9.65 65.90
CA ASP A 37 -38.25 9.04 65.94
C ASP A 37 -38.26 7.61 65.39
N LEU A 38 -39.32 6.84 65.68
CA LEU A 38 -39.51 5.49 65.13
C LEU A 38 -39.77 5.52 63.63
N GLN A 39 -40.53 6.49 63.14
CA GLN A 39 -40.77 6.67 61.71
C GLN A 39 -39.49 7.05 60.97
N LEU A 40 -38.67 7.95 61.54
CA LEU A 40 -37.37 8.31 60.99
C LEU A 40 -36.41 7.10 60.94
N LEU A 41 -36.38 6.29 62.00
CA LEU A 41 -35.56 5.07 62.04
C LEU A 41 -36.03 4.05 60.99
N ARG A 42 -37.35 3.87 60.83
CA ARG A 42 -37.92 2.98 59.81
C ARG A 42 -37.55 3.42 58.39
N ASN A 43 -37.63 4.72 58.11
CA ASN A 43 -37.23 5.27 56.81
C ASN A 43 -35.73 5.07 56.53
N LYS A 44 -34.88 5.24 57.55
CA LYS A 44 -33.44 4.95 57.43
C LYS A 44 -33.17 3.47 57.16
N ILE A 45 -33.87 2.56 57.84
CA ILE A 45 -33.73 1.11 57.61
C ILE A 45 -34.10 0.76 56.17
N ILE A 46 -35.21 1.28 55.64
CA ILE A 46 -35.63 1.06 54.24
C ILE A 46 -34.58 1.61 53.26
N GLN A 47 -34.03 2.79 53.56
CA GLN A 47 -32.98 3.39 52.74
C GLN A 47 -31.70 2.52 52.73
N TYR A 48 -31.28 2.00 53.88
CA TYR A 48 -30.13 1.11 53.98
C TYR A 48 -30.37 -0.22 53.26
N ASP A 49 -31.56 -0.81 53.39
CA ASP A 49 -31.89 -2.05 52.70
C ASP A 49 -31.86 -1.87 51.17
N THR A 50 -32.37 -0.74 50.67
CA THR A 50 -32.30 -0.38 49.25
C THR A 50 -30.85 -0.25 48.76
N LEU A 51 -29.98 0.38 49.56
CA LEU A 51 -28.55 0.51 49.24
C LEU A 51 -27.83 -0.84 49.22
N ILE A 52 -28.16 -1.73 50.17
CA ILE A 52 -27.59 -3.08 50.24
C ILE A 52 -28.01 -3.91 49.01
N GLN A 53 -29.28 -3.87 48.61
CA GLN A 53 -29.77 -4.55 47.41
C GLN A 53 -29.08 -4.01 46.14
N SER A 54 -28.93 -2.69 46.02
CA SER A 54 -28.20 -2.07 44.91
C SER A 54 -26.73 -2.49 44.86
N TYR A 55 -26.07 -2.61 46.02
CA TYR A 55 -24.70 -3.09 46.11
C TYR A 55 -24.55 -4.54 45.62
N PHE A 56 -25.44 -5.44 46.04
CA PHE A 56 -25.40 -6.84 45.60
C PHE A 56 -25.67 -6.99 44.10
N GLN A 57 -26.60 -6.21 43.55
CA GLN A 57 -26.87 -6.20 42.11
C GLN A 57 -25.63 -5.79 41.31
N LYS A 58 -24.95 -4.70 41.73
CA LYS A 58 -23.70 -4.25 41.10
C LYS A 58 -22.57 -5.27 41.23
N LYS A 59 -22.52 -6.01 42.35
CA LYS A 59 -21.53 -7.07 42.56
C LYS A 59 -21.72 -8.22 41.55
N LEU A 60 -22.96 -8.66 41.34
CA LEU A 60 -23.30 -9.69 40.35
C LEU A 60 -22.98 -9.24 38.92
N GLU A 61 -23.26 -7.98 38.59
CA GLU A 61 -22.89 -7.40 37.29
C GLU A 61 -21.37 -7.39 37.08
N LEU A 62 -20.60 -7.07 38.13
CA LEU A 62 -19.13 -7.09 38.06
C LEU A 62 -18.58 -8.51 37.84
N GLU A 63 -19.12 -9.50 38.56
CA GLU A 63 -18.74 -10.91 38.40
C GLU A 63 -19.04 -11.40 36.96
N SER A 64 -20.19 -11.03 36.40
CA SER A 64 -20.55 -11.33 35.00
C SER A 64 -19.58 -10.72 34.00
N VAL A 65 -19.16 -9.46 34.21
CA VAL A 65 -18.16 -8.79 33.36
C VAL A 65 -16.79 -9.48 33.47
N GLN A 66 -16.39 -9.89 34.66
CA GLN A 66 -15.12 -10.63 34.87
C GLN A 66 -15.11 -11.97 34.13
N THR A 67 -16.21 -12.72 34.15
CA THR A 67 -16.33 -13.96 33.38
C THR A 67 -16.21 -13.71 31.89
N LYS A 68 -16.92 -12.70 31.36
CA LYS A 68 -16.83 -12.32 29.93
C LYS A 68 -15.41 -11.92 29.53
N PHE A 69 -14.72 -11.18 30.40
CA PHE A 69 -13.34 -10.77 30.16
C PHE A 69 -12.39 -11.99 30.11
N ALA A 70 -12.53 -12.94 31.03
CA ALA A 70 -11.74 -14.18 31.01
C ALA A 70 -11.96 -14.97 29.71
N THR A 71 -13.22 -15.09 29.25
CA THR A 71 -13.53 -15.75 27.97
C THR A 71 -12.87 -15.06 26.79
N LEU A 72 -12.93 -13.73 26.73
CA LEU A 72 -12.29 -12.94 25.67
C LEU A 72 -10.76 -13.09 25.68
N GLN A 73 -10.14 -13.18 26.85
CA GLN A 73 -8.69 -13.42 26.96
C GLN A 73 -8.30 -14.78 26.39
N THR A 74 -9.08 -15.83 26.66
CA THR A 74 -8.85 -17.15 26.06
C THR A 74 -9.00 -17.11 24.54
N GLN A 75 -10.08 -16.51 24.03
CA GLN A 75 -10.30 -16.38 22.59
C GLN A 75 -9.19 -15.59 21.89
N HIS A 76 -8.68 -14.53 22.53
CA HIS A 76 -7.55 -13.77 22.00
C HIS A 76 -6.28 -14.62 21.90
N SER A 77 -5.98 -15.42 22.92
CA SER A 77 -4.84 -16.33 22.91
C SER A 77 -4.95 -17.38 21.81
N ASP A 78 -6.14 -17.94 21.60
CA ASP A 78 -6.37 -18.93 20.54
C ASP A 78 -6.18 -18.32 19.14
N LEU A 79 -6.68 -17.09 18.93
CA LEU A 79 -6.48 -16.36 17.69
C LEU A 79 -5.01 -16.02 17.42
N GLN A 80 -4.26 -15.62 18.44
CA GLN A 80 -2.81 -15.38 18.30
C GLN A 80 -2.07 -16.64 17.88
N ASN A 81 -2.39 -17.78 18.49
CA ASN A 81 -1.79 -19.07 18.14
C ASN A 81 -2.13 -19.47 16.70
N ALA A 82 -3.39 -19.31 16.28
CA ALA A 82 -3.81 -19.58 14.91
C ALA A 82 -3.10 -18.67 13.88
N TYR A 83 -2.90 -17.40 14.22
CA TYR A 83 -2.18 -16.46 13.37
C TYR A 83 -0.71 -16.83 13.18
N GLU A 84 0.01 -17.16 14.25
CA GLU A 84 1.42 -17.56 14.15
C GLU A 84 1.58 -18.89 13.38
N GLN A 85 0.63 -19.83 13.54
CA GLN A 85 0.60 -21.05 12.74
C GLN A 85 0.43 -20.74 11.25
N LEU A 86 -0.55 -19.90 10.88
CA LEU A 86 -0.79 -19.52 9.49
C LEU A 86 0.42 -18.81 8.86
N LYS A 87 1.08 -17.94 9.63
CA LYS A 87 2.29 -17.24 9.21
C LYS A 87 3.45 -18.21 8.97
N SER A 88 3.62 -19.22 9.82
CA SER A 88 4.60 -20.30 9.65
C SER A 88 4.33 -21.13 8.39
N ASP A 89 3.07 -21.49 8.14
CA ASP A 89 2.66 -22.27 6.97
C ASP A 89 2.87 -21.48 5.67
N SER A 90 2.50 -20.18 5.66
CA SER A 90 2.73 -19.29 4.53
C SER A 90 4.21 -19.13 4.19
N THR A 91 5.06 -18.96 5.22
CA THR A 91 6.52 -18.84 5.04
C THR A 91 7.11 -20.11 4.42
N ARG A 92 6.66 -21.29 4.86
CA ARG A 92 7.07 -22.57 4.27
C ARG A 92 6.61 -22.71 2.82
N ALA A 93 5.38 -22.31 2.50
CA ALA A 93 4.85 -22.36 1.13
C ALA A 93 5.64 -21.45 0.18
N ILE A 94 5.93 -20.21 0.58
CA ILE A 94 6.73 -19.27 -0.20
C ILE A 94 8.14 -19.81 -0.43
N SER A 95 8.75 -20.40 0.59
CA SER A 95 10.09 -20.98 0.49
C SER A 95 10.13 -22.15 -0.50
N ALA A 96 9.12 -23.02 -0.48
CA ALA A 96 8.99 -24.12 -1.44
C ALA A 96 8.80 -23.62 -2.88
N GLN A 97 7.94 -22.63 -3.10
CA GLN A 97 7.73 -22.02 -4.42
C GLN A 97 9.00 -21.32 -4.94
N THR A 98 9.73 -20.66 -4.05
CA THR A 98 11.00 -19.99 -4.40
C THR A 98 12.04 -21.01 -4.86
N ALA A 99 12.12 -22.17 -4.20
CA ALA A 99 13.00 -23.26 -4.61
C ALA A 99 12.62 -23.85 -5.99
N GLU A 100 11.31 -24.04 -6.25
CA GLU A 100 10.81 -24.53 -7.54
C GLU A 100 11.12 -23.55 -8.69
N ILE A 101 10.91 -22.25 -8.46
CA ILE A 101 11.26 -21.20 -9.44
C ILE A 101 12.76 -21.18 -9.73
N SER A 102 13.60 -21.37 -8.70
CA SER A 102 15.05 -21.43 -8.86
C SER A 102 15.47 -22.61 -9.75
N LEU A 103 14.87 -23.79 -9.54
CA LEU A 103 15.11 -24.97 -10.36
C LEU A 103 14.72 -24.72 -11.82
N LEU A 104 13.51 -24.18 -12.07
CA LEU A 104 13.04 -23.87 -13.42
C LEU A 104 13.94 -22.84 -14.13
N LYS A 105 14.46 -21.84 -13.41
CA LYS A 105 15.42 -20.88 -13.97
C LYS A 105 16.69 -21.57 -14.46
N SER A 106 17.21 -22.54 -13.70
CA SER A 106 18.40 -23.29 -14.10
C SER A 106 18.17 -24.14 -15.34
N GLU A 107 16.99 -24.78 -15.46
CA GLU A 107 16.61 -25.57 -16.64
C GLU A 107 16.48 -24.69 -17.90
N VAL A 108 15.87 -23.50 -17.76
CA VAL A 108 15.76 -22.53 -18.86
C VAL A 108 17.13 -22.05 -19.31
N GLN A 109 18.04 -21.78 -18.36
CA GLN A 109 19.41 -21.36 -18.67
C GLN A 109 20.17 -22.46 -19.44
N GLU A 110 20.03 -23.74 -19.05
CA GLU A 110 20.64 -24.85 -19.77
C GLU A 110 20.07 -25.00 -21.19
N ARG A 111 18.76 -24.83 -21.37
CA ARG A 111 18.13 -24.86 -22.70
C ARG A 111 18.61 -23.72 -23.60
N ASN A 112 18.69 -22.50 -23.07
CA ASN A 112 19.20 -21.35 -23.82
C ASN A 112 20.66 -21.58 -24.26
N PHE A 113 21.49 -22.15 -23.39
CA PHE A 113 22.87 -22.51 -23.75
C PHE A 113 22.93 -23.51 -24.91
N LYS A 114 22.04 -24.52 -24.94
CA LYS A 114 21.95 -25.47 -26.06
C LYS A 114 21.49 -24.79 -27.36
N ILE A 115 20.53 -23.87 -27.28
CA ILE A 115 20.07 -23.08 -28.44
C ILE A 115 21.20 -22.22 -29.00
N ASP A 116 21.98 -21.57 -28.14
CA ASP A 116 23.11 -20.74 -28.57
C ASP A 116 24.18 -21.57 -29.29
N GLN A 117 24.47 -22.78 -28.80
CA GLN A 117 25.37 -23.71 -29.51
C GLN A 117 24.83 -24.12 -30.88
N GLN A 118 23.52 -24.35 -31.01
CA GLN A 118 22.90 -24.69 -32.29
C GLN A 118 22.97 -23.51 -33.27
N ASN A 119 22.69 -22.30 -32.81
CA ASN A 119 22.76 -21.08 -33.61
C ASN A 119 24.18 -20.82 -34.11
N GLU A 120 25.20 -21.06 -33.29
CA GLU A 120 26.59 -20.91 -33.71
C GLU A 120 26.98 -21.93 -34.78
N ARG A 121 26.52 -23.19 -34.65
CA ARG A 121 26.69 -24.20 -35.71
C ARG A 121 26.02 -23.76 -37.01
N LEU A 122 24.82 -23.18 -36.95
CA LEU A 122 24.11 -22.69 -38.13
C LEU A 122 24.89 -21.56 -38.82
N ARG A 123 25.44 -20.61 -38.06
CA ARG A 123 26.29 -19.53 -38.61
C ARG A 123 27.54 -20.06 -39.30
N LEU A 124 28.16 -21.11 -38.75
CA LEU A 124 29.30 -21.78 -39.39
C LEU A 124 28.89 -22.43 -40.72
N TYR A 125 27.73 -23.08 -40.78
CA TYR A 125 27.20 -23.63 -42.02
C TYR A 125 26.89 -22.54 -43.05
N GLU A 126 26.28 -21.43 -42.65
CA GLU A 126 26.00 -20.30 -43.54
C GLU A 126 27.29 -19.66 -44.09
N ARG A 127 28.32 -19.54 -43.25
CA ARG A 127 29.64 -19.04 -43.69
C ARG A 127 30.27 -19.98 -44.72
N ALA A 128 30.32 -21.29 -44.43
CA ALA A 128 30.86 -22.30 -45.34
C ALA A 128 30.09 -22.34 -46.66
N TYR A 129 28.76 -22.23 -46.61
CA TYR A 129 27.91 -22.15 -47.81
C TYR A 129 28.19 -20.87 -48.62
N GLY A 130 28.37 -19.74 -47.95
CA GLY A 130 28.75 -18.47 -48.59
C GLY A 130 30.12 -18.54 -49.27
N GLU A 131 31.09 -19.23 -48.68
CA GLU A 131 32.41 -19.47 -49.27
C GLU A 131 32.33 -20.37 -50.51
N LEU A 132 31.62 -21.50 -50.42
CA LEU A 132 31.36 -22.38 -51.57
C LEU A 132 30.68 -21.66 -52.73
N LYS A 133 29.70 -20.79 -52.43
CA LYS A 133 29.01 -19.98 -53.44
C LYS A 133 29.95 -18.97 -54.10
N ARG A 134 30.90 -18.39 -53.35
CA ARG A 134 31.93 -17.48 -53.88
C ARG A 134 32.94 -18.21 -54.75
N GLU A 135 33.32 -19.44 -54.42
CA GLU A 135 34.17 -20.28 -55.26
C GLU A 135 33.47 -20.71 -56.55
N GLN A 136 32.16 -20.99 -56.50
CA GLN A 136 31.34 -21.26 -57.69
C GLN A 136 31.33 -20.10 -58.71
N ILE A 137 31.41 -18.86 -58.23
CA ILE A 137 31.44 -17.65 -59.09
C ILE A 137 32.82 -17.42 -59.71
N LYS A 138 33.89 -18.02 -59.16
CA LYS A 138 35.28 -17.87 -59.65
C LYS A 138 35.70 -18.86 -60.74
N GLY A 139 34.79 -19.74 -61.20
CA GLY A 139 34.98 -20.46 -62.45
C GLY A 139 36.08 -21.51 -62.45
N GLU A 140 35.93 -22.57 -61.64
CA GLU A 140 36.56 -23.86 -61.93
C GLU A 140 35.57 -25.01 -61.73
N SER A 141 35.57 -25.93 -62.70
CA SER A 141 34.70 -27.11 -62.79
C SER A 141 35.07 -28.14 -61.72
N MET A 142 34.15 -28.42 -60.78
CA MET A 142 34.25 -29.53 -59.84
C MET A 142 33.02 -30.45 -59.94
N GLN A 143 33.08 -31.37 -60.91
CA GLN A 143 32.09 -32.43 -61.14
C GLN A 143 32.14 -33.65 -60.18
N PRO A 144 33.07 -33.85 -59.23
CA PRO A 144 32.94 -34.99 -58.30
C PRO A 144 32.15 -34.71 -57.01
N PHE A 145 32.06 -33.47 -56.52
CA PHE A 145 31.45 -33.20 -55.20
C PHE A 145 29.91 -33.10 -55.22
N ARG A 146 29.31 -33.07 -56.41
CA ARG A 146 27.86 -32.99 -56.59
C ARG A 146 27.14 -34.24 -56.10
N LEU A 147 27.79 -35.41 -56.09
CA LEU A 147 27.18 -36.66 -55.62
C LEU A 147 27.15 -36.76 -54.08
N ALA A 148 28.23 -36.39 -53.39
CA ALA A 148 28.31 -36.54 -51.93
C ALA A 148 27.36 -35.60 -51.15
N CYS A 149 27.08 -34.39 -51.67
CA CYS A 149 26.15 -33.45 -51.04
C CYS A 149 24.67 -33.72 -51.39
N LEU A 150 24.39 -34.42 -52.49
CA LEU A 150 23.03 -34.85 -52.85
C LEU A 150 22.66 -36.16 -52.16
N GLU A 151 23.61 -37.05 -51.91
CA GLU A 151 23.37 -38.28 -51.13
C GLU A 151 23.06 -37.97 -49.66
N LYS A 152 23.72 -36.98 -49.03
CA LYS A 152 23.33 -36.53 -47.67
C LYS A 152 22.03 -35.73 -47.60
N LYS A 153 21.49 -35.25 -48.73
CA LYS A 153 20.12 -34.67 -48.77
C LYS A 153 19.02 -35.73 -48.76
N SER A 154 19.36 -36.99 -49.03
CA SER A 154 18.42 -38.12 -48.92
C SER A 154 18.36 -38.73 -47.52
N GLU A 155 19.36 -38.48 -46.68
CA GLU A 155 19.29 -38.64 -45.21
C GLU A 155 18.74 -37.38 -44.53
N LYS A 156 17.69 -36.78 -45.11
CA LYS A 156 16.69 -36.14 -44.26
C LYS A 156 15.95 -37.27 -43.55
N GLN A 157 16.56 -37.83 -42.50
CA GLN A 157 15.75 -38.27 -41.38
C GLN A 157 14.91 -37.06 -40.99
N VAL A 158 13.61 -37.25 -41.16
CA VAL A 158 12.54 -36.48 -40.55
C VAL A 158 12.87 -36.42 -39.04
N LEU A 159 13.68 -35.45 -38.63
CA LEU A 159 13.62 -34.96 -37.28
C LEU A 159 12.34 -34.13 -37.23
N PRO A 160 11.38 -34.49 -36.38
CA PRO A 160 10.09 -33.84 -36.35
C PRO A 160 10.33 -32.34 -36.13
N ASN A 161 9.63 -31.55 -36.92
CA ASN A 161 9.48 -30.14 -36.71
C ASN A 161 8.75 -29.98 -35.37
N GLU A 162 9.48 -30.03 -34.25
CA GLU A 162 9.00 -29.56 -32.95
C GLU A 162 8.96 -28.03 -32.99
N GLY A 163 8.13 -27.50 -33.89
CA GLY A 163 7.38 -26.31 -33.53
C GLY A 163 6.63 -26.68 -32.25
N ILE A 164 6.72 -25.81 -31.25
CA ILE A 164 6.03 -25.90 -29.95
C ILE A 164 4.68 -26.57 -30.19
N THR A 165 4.61 -27.87 -29.89
CA THR A 165 3.48 -28.68 -30.32
C THR A 165 2.24 -28.12 -29.65
N ASP A 166 1.06 -28.27 -30.28
CA ASP A 166 -0.20 -27.94 -29.61
C ASP A 166 -0.27 -28.62 -28.22
N GLN A 167 0.40 -29.76 -28.05
CA GLN A 167 0.64 -30.41 -26.75
C GLN A 167 1.47 -29.58 -25.76
N GLU A 168 2.57 -28.92 -26.14
CA GLU A 168 3.32 -28.05 -25.22
C GLU A 168 2.56 -26.76 -24.86
N GLN A 169 1.80 -26.21 -25.80
CA GLN A 169 0.90 -25.07 -25.51
C GLN A 169 -0.26 -25.50 -24.59
N GLN A 170 -0.82 -26.69 -24.83
CA GLN A 170 -1.82 -27.31 -23.97
C GLN A 170 -1.26 -27.56 -22.57
N ARG A 171 -0.03 -28.09 -22.48
CA ARG A 171 0.65 -28.37 -21.21
C ARG A 171 0.97 -27.09 -20.44
N LYS A 172 1.38 -26.00 -21.12
CA LYS A 172 1.52 -24.67 -20.52
C LYS A 172 0.17 -24.10 -20.05
N LYS A 173 -0.91 -24.25 -20.83
CA LYS A 173 -2.26 -23.85 -20.42
C LYS A 173 -2.74 -24.64 -19.20
N GLU A 174 -2.52 -25.94 -19.17
CA GLU A 174 -2.87 -26.82 -18.05
C GLU A 174 -2.04 -26.51 -16.80
N LEU A 175 -0.73 -26.24 -16.95
CA LEU A 175 0.12 -25.83 -15.83
C LEU A 175 -0.36 -24.49 -15.25
N LYS A 176 -0.69 -23.52 -16.12
CA LYS A 176 -1.23 -22.21 -15.71
C LYS A 176 -2.60 -22.34 -15.06
N ALA A 177 -3.46 -23.25 -15.53
CA ALA A 177 -4.76 -23.53 -14.95
C ALA A 177 -4.67 -24.29 -13.61
N ASN A 178 -3.70 -25.20 -13.45
CA ASN A 178 -3.43 -25.89 -12.19
C ASN A 178 -2.82 -24.96 -11.15
N LEU A 179 -1.92 -24.06 -11.57
CA LEU A 179 -1.38 -23.02 -10.70
C LEU A 179 -2.49 -22.06 -10.23
N LYS A 180 -3.38 -21.65 -11.15
CA LYS A 180 -4.56 -20.83 -10.83
C LYS A 180 -5.49 -21.55 -9.85
N ARG A 181 -5.77 -22.84 -10.04
CA ARG A 181 -6.58 -23.65 -9.11
C ARG A 181 -5.94 -23.80 -7.72
N LYS A 182 -4.65 -24.12 -7.65
CA LYS A 182 -3.91 -24.25 -6.37
C LYS A 182 -3.77 -22.94 -5.59
N ILE A 183 -3.86 -21.80 -6.25
CA ILE A 183 -3.88 -20.48 -5.61
C ILE A 183 -5.31 -20.09 -5.19
N GLN A 184 -6.32 -20.45 -5.99
CA GLN A 184 -7.72 -20.12 -5.70
C GLN A 184 -8.34 -20.99 -4.59
N GLU A 185 -7.94 -22.26 -4.48
CA GLU A 185 -8.48 -23.21 -3.49
C GLU A 185 -8.21 -22.80 -2.02
N PRO A 186 -6.98 -22.43 -1.62
CA PRO A 186 -6.73 -21.89 -0.28
C PRO A 186 -7.48 -20.58 -0.03
N SER A 187 -7.61 -19.72 -1.05
CA SER A 187 -8.27 -18.43 -0.93
C SER A 187 -9.79 -18.55 -0.73
N ASN A 188 -10.42 -19.53 -1.39
CA ASN A 188 -11.84 -19.83 -1.21
C ASN A 188 -12.13 -20.54 0.12
N GLN A 189 -11.22 -21.42 0.58
CA GLN A 189 -11.33 -22.08 1.89
C GLN A 189 -11.23 -21.04 3.02
N ILE A 190 -10.26 -20.14 2.95
CA ILE A 190 -10.10 -19.02 3.90
C ILE A 190 -11.35 -18.13 3.92
N ARG A 191 -11.92 -17.81 2.75
CA ARG A 191 -13.15 -17.02 2.65
C ARG A 191 -14.37 -17.73 3.26
N CYS A 192 -14.49 -19.05 3.06
CA CYS A 192 -15.56 -19.86 3.63
C CYS A 192 -15.43 -19.98 5.16
N ASP A 193 -14.21 -20.15 5.69
CA ASP A 193 -13.96 -20.26 7.13
C ASP A 193 -14.18 -18.91 7.86
N LEU A 194 -13.83 -17.79 7.22
CA LEU A 194 -14.16 -16.44 7.70
C LEU A 194 -15.67 -16.17 7.67
N GLU A 195 -16.39 -16.54 6.61
CA GLU A 195 -17.85 -16.37 6.55
C GLU A 195 -18.59 -17.25 7.57
N THR A 196 -18.09 -18.45 7.85
CA THR A 196 -18.66 -19.38 8.84
C THR A 196 -18.42 -18.89 10.27
N THR A 197 -17.23 -18.34 10.56
CA THR A 197 -16.91 -17.73 11.86
C THR A 197 -17.72 -16.45 12.09
N THR A 198 -17.85 -15.59 11.08
CA THR A 198 -18.66 -14.36 11.15
C THR A 198 -20.16 -14.66 11.34
N LYS A 199 -20.68 -15.73 10.71
CA LYS A 199 -22.07 -16.19 10.92
C LYS A 199 -22.28 -16.78 12.32
N ARG A 200 -21.31 -17.51 12.88
CA ARG A 200 -21.38 -18.01 14.27
C ARG A 200 -21.45 -16.89 15.30
N VAL A 201 -20.67 -15.82 15.11
CA VAL A 201 -20.70 -14.65 15.99
C VAL A 201 -22.04 -13.90 15.91
N ARG A 202 -22.69 -13.85 14.74
CA ARG A 202 -24.03 -13.22 14.58
C ARG A 202 -25.18 -14.04 15.15
N PHE A 203 -25.11 -15.37 15.10
CA PHE A 203 -26.17 -16.22 15.65
C PHE A 203 -26.16 -16.28 17.20
N GLU A 204 -25.02 -16.04 17.84
CA GLU A 204 -24.96 -15.98 19.32
C GLU A 204 -25.43 -14.63 19.91
N GLU A 205 -25.57 -13.57 19.10
CA GLU A 205 -26.13 -12.29 19.53
C GLU A 205 -27.67 -12.20 19.39
N GLU A 206 -28.31 -13.03 18.55
CA GLU A 206 -29.76 -12.95 18.30
C GLU A 206 -30.64 -13.91 19.13
N ASP A 207 -30.07 -14.93 19.78
CA ASP A 207 -30.83 -15.95 20.56
C ASP A 207 -30.60 -15.88 22.08
N ALA A 208 -30.62 -14.68 22.66
CA ALA A 208 -30.78 -14.53 24.12
C ALA A 208 -32.28 -14.71 24.50
N PRO A 209 -32.67 -15.74 25.26
CA PRO A 209 -34.07 -15.99 25.57
C PRO A 209 -34.65 -14.91 26.48
N LYS A 210 -35.80 -14.37 26.06
CA LYS A 210 -36.63 -13.46 26.87
C LYS A 210 -37.05 -14.15 28.18
N THR A 211 -36.84 -13.41 29.25
CA THR A 211 -37.27 -13.64 30.63
C THR A 211 -38.62 -14.33 30.78
N GLN A 212 -38.63 -15.46 31.49
CA GLN A 212 -39.75 -15.88 32.33
C GLN A 212 -39.23 -16.14 33.75
N SER A 213 -39.82 -15.43 34.71
CA SER A 213 -39.55 -15.55 36.13
C SER A 213 -39.98 -16.92 36.66
N PRO A 214 -39.16 -17.60 37.48
CA PRO A 214 -39.66 -18.56 38.44
C PRO A 214 -39.66 -17.96 39.84
N GLN A 215 -40.83 -17.97 40.48
CA GLN A 215 -40.93 -17.88 41.92
C GLN A 215 -40.19 -19.07 42.54
N ILE A 216 -39.23 -18.81 43.44
CA ILE A 216 -38.68 -19.84 44.32
C ILE A 216 -38.66 -19.29 45.74
N SER A 217 -39.65 -19.74 46.52
CA SER A 217 -39.61 -19.80 47.97
C SER A 217 -38.65 -20.93 48.38
N GLY A 218 -37.61 -20.61 49.15
CA GLY A 218 -36.70 -21.63 49.68
C GLY A 218 -35.65 -21.04 50.59
N SER A 219 -35.85 -21.17 51.90
CA SER A 219 -34.88 -20.84 52.93
C SER A 219 -33.67 -21.77 52.85
N HIS A 220 -32.50 -21.30 52.42
CA HIS A 220 -31.22 -21.97 52.63
C HIS A 220 -30.20 -20.97 53.18
N THR A 221 -29.83 -21.19 54.44
CA THR A 221 -28.69 -20.57 55.13
C THR A 221 -27.40 -20.93 54.42
N VAL A 222 -26.75 -19.95 53.79
CA VAL A 222 -25.36 -20.05 53.31
C VAL A 222 -24.45 -19.37 54.33
N LYS A 223 -23.51 -20.13 54.88
CA LYS A 223 -22.44 -19.64 55.75
C LYS A 223 -21.57 -18.65 54.96
N VAL A 224 -21.37 -17.48 55.53
CA VAL A 224 -20.42 -16.48 55.02
C VAL A 224 -19.02 -16.97 55.37
N GLU A 225 -18.28 -17.48 54.39
CA GLU A 225 -16.83 -17.50 54.44
C GLU A 225 -16.32 -16.12 54.01
N GLN A 226 -15.56 -15.49 54.91
CA GLN A 226 -14.89 -14.22 54.67
C GLN A 226 -13.71 -14.47 53.73
N ASP A 227 -13.88 -14.15 52.45
CA ASP A 227 -12.77 -14.15 51.51
C ASP A 227 -12.06 -12.79 51.52
N SER A 228 -10.84 -12.81 52.03
CA SER A 228 -9.97 -11.67 52.32
C SER A 228 -9.23 -11.16 51.08
N ASN A 229 -9.94 -10.68 50.07
CA ASN A 229 -9.32 -10.23 48.80
C ASN A 229 -9.74 -8.82 48.33
N GLN A 230 -10.00 -7.90 49.26
CA GLN A 230 -10.25 -6.47 48.93
C GLN A 230 -8.98 -5.63 48.70
N GLY A 231 -7.79 -6.20 48.83
CA GLY A 231 -6.51 -5.47 48.67
C GLY A 231 -6.03 -5.28 47.21
N ASP A 232 -6.51 -6.10 46.27
CA ASP A 232 -5.85 -6.29 44.97
C ASP A 232 -6.46 -5.42 43.83
N PHE A 233 -7.64 -4.84 44.04
CA PHE A 233 -8.35 -4.13 42.98
C PHE A 233 -7.77 -2.73 42.68
N LYS A 234 -7.23 -2.03 43.69
CA LYS A 234 -6.61 -0.71 43.51
C LYS A 234 -5.25 -0.77 42.81
N GLU A 235 -4.51 -1.85 42.98
CA GLU A 235 -3.19 -2.03 42.35
C GLU A 235 -3.29 -2.43 40.87
N ARG A 236 -4.42 -3.01 40.44
CA ARG A 236 -4.64 -3.46 39.06
C ARG A 236 -5.23 -2.38 38.13
N ILE A 237 -5.79 -1.29 38.66
CA ILE A 237 -6.36 -0.18 37.86
C ILE A 237 -5.34 0.40 36.86
N PRO A 238 -4.07 0.68 37.24
CA PRO A 238 -3.06 1.15 36.29
C PRO A 238 -2.74 0.12 35.20
N GLN A 239 -2.75 -1.17 35.54
CA GLN A 239 -2.51 -2.25 34.57
C GLN A 239 -3.64 -2.37 33.55
N TYR A 240 -4.90 -2.23 33.98
CA TYR A 240 -6.05 -2.20 33.07
C TYR A 240 -6.07 -0.96 32.18
N GLN A 241 -5.71 0.22 32.71
CA GLN A 241 -5.57 1.44 31.92
C GLN A 241 -4.45 1.32 30.88
N GLN A 242 -3.35 0.65 31.22
CA GLN A 242 -2.28 0.35 30.28
C GLN A 242 -2.72 -0.68 29.23
N LEU A 243 -3.50 -1.69 29.61
CA LEU A 243 -4.04 -2.69 28.68
C LEU A 243 -5.01 -2.04 27.67
N ILE A 244 -5.87 -1.13 28.12
CA ILE A 244 -6.80 -0.38 27.25
C ILE A 244 -6.02 0.48 26.25
N LYS A 245 -4.99 1.22 26.70
CA LYS A 245 -4.08 1.95 25.80
C LYS A 245 -3.37 1.04 24.80
N ASN A 246 -2.95 -0.15 25.24
CA ASN A 246 -2.32 -1.13 24.36
C ASN A 246 -3.33 -1.71 23.34
N MET A 247 -4.60 -1.91 23.73
CA MET A 247 -5.66 -2.38 22.82
C MET A 247 -6.12 -1.30 21.83
N GLU A 248 -6.19 -0.03 22.23
CA GLU A 248 -6.39 1.10 21.33
C GLU A 248 -5.22 1.22 20.32
N GLY A 249 -3.99 0.97 20.78
CA GLY A 249 -2.81 0.83 19.93
C GLY A 249 -2.86 -0.37 18.98
N LEU A 250 -3.44 -1.50 19.39
CA LEU A 250 -3.59 -2.71 18.57
C LEU A 250 -4.74 -2.61 17.55
N ALA A 251 -5.83 -1.89 17.87
CA ALA A 251 -6.87 -1.53 16.90
C ALA A 251 -6.33 -0.57 15.82
N ALA A 252 -5.38 0.30 16.18
CA ALA A 252 -4.62 1.11 15.23
C ALA A 252 -3.58 0.30 14.42
N ILE A 253 -3.33 -0.98 14.76
CA ILE A 253 -2.46 -1.92 14.02
C ILE A 253 -3.26 -2.74 12.99
N ALA A 254 -4.56 -2.50 12.81
CA ALA A 254 -5.19 -2.81 11.52
C ALA A 254 -4.50 -1.91 10.47
N LYS A 255 -3.55 -2.47 9.69
CA LYS A 255 -2.81 -1.73 8.65
C LYS A 255 -3.83 -0.90 7.84
N LYS A 256 -3.76 0.42 7.96
CA LYS A 256 -4.57 1.32 7.13
C LYS A 256 -4.39 0.92 5.68
N GLN A 257 -5.48 0.86 4.92
CA GLN A 257 -5.37 0.57 3.50
C GLN A 257 -4.67 1.77 2.84
N LYS A 258 -3.58 1.50 2.12
CA LYS A 258 -2.91 2.54 1.33
C LYS A 258 -3.79 2.90 0.13
N ARG A 259 -3.98 4.20 -0.13
CA ARG A 259 -4.78 4.72 -1.24
C ARG A 259 -4.02 5.81 -1.98
N ILE A 260 -4.02 5.77 -3.30
CA ILE A 260 -3.44 6.78 -4.16
C ILE A 260 -4.45 7.88 -4.45
N ILE A 261 -4.08 9.13 -4.20
CA ILE A 261 -4.82 10.32 -4.57
C ILE A 261 -4.09 10.98 -5.75
N LEU A 262 -4.71 10.89 -6.92
CA LEU A 262 -4.11 11.30 -8.19
C LEU A 262 -4.47 12.75 -8.54
N PHE A 263 -3.44 13.54 -8.80
CA PHE A 263 -3.51 14.82 -9.49
C PHE A 263 -2.95 14.63 -10.90
N PHE A 264 -3.70 15.03 -11.91
CA PHE A 264 -3.33 14.82 -13.31
C PHE A 264 -3.17 16.15 -14.05
N THR A 265 -2.14 16.29 -14.88
CA THR A 265 -2.04 17.47 -15.77
C THR A 265 -1.72 17.06 -17.19
N GLY A 266 -2.41 17.66 -18.14
CA GLY A 266 -1.98 17.76 -19.53
C GLY A 266 -1.70 19.21 -19.90
N PHE A 267 -1.24 19.43 -21.13
CA PHE A 267 -1.00 20.77 -21.67
C PHE A 267 -1.99 21.14 -22.75
N GLY A 268 -2.28 22.44 -22.85
CA GLY A 268 -3.01 23.03 -23.96
C GLY A 268 -2.23 23.03 -25.28
N LYS A 269 -2.78 23.72 -26.28
CA LYS A 269 -2.08 23.99 -27.55
C LYS A 269 -0.87 24.90 -27.33
N PHE A 270 0.11 24.82 -28.23
CA PHE A 270 1.25 25.74 -28.24
C PHE A 270 1.98 25.70 -29.58
N GLY A 271 2.53 26.83 -30.00
CA GLY A 271 3.30 26.92 -31.26
C GLY A 271 2.54 26.33 -32.45
N LYS A 272 3.05 25.24 -33.03
CA LYS A 272 2.40 24.52 -34.15
C LYS A 272 1.55 23.32 -33.72
N VAL A 273 1.53 23.00 -32.43
CA VAL A 273 0.72 21.91 -31.86
C VAL A 273 -0.66 22.46 -31.52
N LEU A 274 -1.55 22.47 -32.51
CA LEU A 274 -2.93 22.95 -32.33
C LEU A 274 -3.79 21.95 -31.57
N GLU A 275 -3.55 20.66 -31.79
CA GLU A 275 -4.21 19.55 -31.12
C GLU A 275 -3.17 18.81 -30.27
N ASN A 276 -3.17 19.09 -28.97
CA ASN A 276 -2.26 18.44 -28.05
C ASN A 276 -2.92 17.17 -27.48
N PRO A 277 -2.38 15.94 -27.73
CA PRO A 277 -2.93 14.70 -27.18
C PRO A 277 -3.21 14.75 -25.68
N THR A 278 -2.36 15.45 -24.92
CA THR A 278 -2.48 15.53 -23.46
C THR A 278 -3.65 16.42 -23.01
N THR A 279 -4.14 17.34 -23.85
CA THR A 279 -5.43 18.03 -23.64
C THR A 279 -6.56 17.01 -23.63
N TYR A 280 -6.60 16.10 -24.61
CA TYR A 280 -7.64 15.09 -24.74
C TYR A 280 -7.57 14.06 -23.62
N LEU A 281 -6.37 13.56 -23.30
CA LEU A 281 -6.15 12.67 -22.15
C LEU A 281 -6.60 13.31 -20.83
N SER A 282 -6.32 14.60 -20.62
CA SER A 282 -6.77 15.31 -19.42
C SER A 282 -8.28 15.48 -19.36
N LYS A 283 -8.96 15.67 -20.49
CA LYS A 283 -10.43 15.69 -20.52
C LYS A 283 -11.03 14.31 -20.25
N ALA A 284 -10.41 13.25 -20.77
CA ALA A 284 -10.94 11.90 -20.70
C ALA A 284 -10.66 11.18 -19.37
N ILE A 285 -9.62 11.56 -18.61
CA ILE A 285 -9.15 10.78 -17.45
C ILE A 285 -10.22 10.46 -16.40
N LYS A 286 -11.14 11.40 -16.16
CA LYS A 286 -12.25 11.17 -15.22
C LYS A 286 -13.14 10.03 -15.70
N ASP A 287 -13.66 10.14 -16.92
CA ASP A 287 -14.54 9.14 -17.52
C ASP A 287 -13.81 7.78 -17.69
N LEU A 288 -12.52 7.81 -18.02
CA LEU A 288 -11.69 6.61 -18.14
C LEU A 288 -11.60 5.84 -16.83
N LEU A 289 -11.40 6.53 -15.70
CA LEU A 289 -11.32 5.92 -14.37
C LEU A 289 -12.69 5.54 -13.80
N GLU A 290 -13.77 6.20 -14.23
CA GLU A 290 -15.14 5.78 -13.92
C GLU A 290 -15.50 4.47 -14.63
N VAL A 291 -15.12 4.33 -15.91
CA VAL A 291 -15.38 3.12 -16.70
C VAL A 291 -14.42 1.99 -16.34
N ASN A 292 -13.16 2.30 -16.05
CA ASN A 292 -12.10 1.35 -15.75
C ASN A 292 -11.50 1.65 -14.37
N PRO A 293 -12.23 1.37 -13.28
CA PRO A 293 -11.78 1.69 -11.94
C PRO A 293 -10.50 0.93 -11.60
N ILE A 294 -9.50 1.67 -11.13
CA ILE A 294 -8.25 1.12 -10.61
C ILE A 294 -8.39 1.07 -9.09
N GLU A 295 -8.44 -0.13 -8.51
CA GLU A 295 -8.56 -0.32 -7.07
C GLU A 295 -7.47 0.45 -6.32
N GLY A 296 -7.87 1.18 -5.28
CA GLY A 296 -6.97 1.98 -4.46
C GLY A 296 -6.52 3.30 -5.10
N VAL A 297 -7.06 3.70 -6.25
CA VAL A 297 -6.75 4.99 -6.90
C VAL A 297 -8.00 5.87 -6.96
N VAL A 298 -7.85 7.13 -6.56
CA VAL A 298 -8.90 8.16 -6.66
C VAL A 298 -8.34 9.37 -7.40
N LEU A 299 -8.97 9.77 -8.50
CA LEU A 299 -8.68 11.04 -9.14
C LEU A 299 -9.23 12.18 -8.28
N HIS A 300 -8.34 13.06 -7.82
CA HIS A 300 -8.74 14.25 -7.08
C HIS A 300 -9.04 15.43 -8.00
N ALA A 301 -8.12 15.71 -8.93
CA ALA A 301 -8.26 16.81 -9.87
C ALA A 301 -7.42 16.55 -11.13
N ASN A 302 -7.89 17.08 -12.25
CA ASN A 302 -7.16 17.12 -13.51
C ASN A 302 -7.11 18.56 -14.06
N TYR A 303 -6.00 18.92 -14.69
CA TYR A 303 -5.76 20.27 -15.21
C TYR A 303 -5.29 20.21 -16.66
N ILE A 304 -5.65 21.25 -17.43
CA ILE A 304 -5.10 21.52 -18.76
C ILE A 304 -4.30 22.81 -18.63
N VAL A 305 -2.99 22.69 -18.54
CA VAL A 305 -2.09 23.80 -18.24
C VAL A 305 -1.72 24.52 -19.53
N THR A 306 -1.87 25.85 -19.55
CA THR A 306 -1.35 26.69 -20.64
C THR A 306 0.16 26.55 -20.68
N VAL A 307 0.73 26.37 -21.88
CA VAL A 307 2.17 26.12 -22.08
C VAL A 307 2.95 27.40 -21.83
N SER A 308 3.16 27.73 -20.55
CA SER A 308 3.90 28.91 -20.10
C SER A 308 4.42 28.74 -18.68
N ILE A 309 5.49 29.46 -18.35
CA ILE A 309 6.11 29.45 -17.02
C ILE A 309 5.08 29.84 -15.95
N ASP A 310 4.35 30.92 -16.18
CA ASP A 310 3.43 31.51 -15.20
C ASP A 310 2.30 30.54 -14.84
N HIS A 311 1.61 30.00 -15.85
CA HIS A 311 0.51 29.05 -15.60
C HIS A 311 0.99 27.70 -15.04
N CYS A 312 2.23 27.28 -15.35
CA CYS A 312 2.82 26.12 -14.68
C CYS A 312 3.03 26.39 -13.18
N ASN A 313 3.53 27.57 -12.83
CA ASN A 313 3.75 27.95 -11.43
C ASN A 313 2.43 28.04 -10.66
N GLU A 314 1.40 28.63 -11.27
CA GLU A 314 0.05 28.71 -10.71
C GLU A 314 -0.54 27.31 -10.47
N ALA A 315 -0.52 26.45 -11.49
CA ALA A 315 -1.06 25.09 -11.37
C ALA A 315 -0.32 24.28 -10.29
N LEU A 316 1.02 24.35 -10.24
CA LEU A 316 1.79 23.64 -9.21
C LEU A 316 1.53 24.23 -7.81
N ALA A 317 1.41 25.57 -7.67
CA ALA A 317 1.07 26.18 -6.39
C ALA A 317 -0.28 25.68 -5.88
N GLU A 318 -1.29 25.64 -6.74
CA GLU A 318 -2.64 25.15 -6.41
C GLU A 318 -2.63 23.66 -6.04
N ILE A 319 -1.97 22.81 -6.84
CA ILE A 319 -1.89 21.37 -6.60
C ILE A 319 -1.24 21.07 -5.24
N TYR A 320 -0.06 21.65 -4.98
CA TYR A 320 0.67 21.36 -3.74
C TYR A 320 0.03 22.00 -2.51
N GLN A 321 -0.67 23.13 -2.65
CA GLN A 321 -1.52 23.66 -1.58
C GLN A 321 -2.64 22.67 -1.24
N LYS A 322 -3.39 22.18 -2.24
CA LYS A 322 -4.47 21.21 -2.02
C LYS A 322 -3.98 19.92 -1.37
N ILE A 323 -2.81 19.42 -1.77
CA ILE A 323 -2.19 18.25 -1.14
C ILE A 323 -1.98 18.50 0.36
N ASN A 324 -1.44 19.65 0.76
CA ASN A 324 -1.28 19.98 2.18
C ASN A 324 -2.62 20.07 2.93
N GLU A 325 -3.64 20.65 2.31
CA GLU A 325 -4.99 20.71 2.90
C GLU A 325 -5.58 19.31 3.12
N LEU A 326 -5.37 18.39 2.18
CA LEU A 326 -5.84 17.01 2.30
C LEU A 326 -5.06 16.23 3.36
N ILE A 327 -3.73 16.40 3.42
CA ILE A 327 -2.88 15.82 4.49
C ILE A 327 -3.31 16.33 5.88
N ALA A 328 -3.70 17.60 5.98
CA ALA A 328 -4.17 18.15 7.25
C ALA A 328 -5.50 17.51 7.70
N LYS A 329 -6.41 17.24 6.75
CA LYS A 329 -7.73 16.61 6.99
C LYS A 329 -7.63 15.10 7.27
N GLU A 330 -6.60 14.43 6.78
CA GLU A 330 -6.36 12.99 7.03
C GLU A 330 -6.22 12.60 8.49
N LYS A 331 -5.87 13.55 9.38
CA LYS A 331 -5.73 13.26 10.80
C LYS A 331 -7.02 12.75 11.45
N GLU A 332 -8.17 12.94 10.79
CA GLU A 332 -9.50 12.53 11.26
C GLU A 332 -9.97 11.19 10.67
N ASP A 333 -9.44 10.78 9.51
CA ASP A 333 -9.83 9.54 8.82
C ASP A 333 -8.85 8.39 9.17
N GLN A 334 -9.34 7.44 9.96
CA GLN A 334 -8.54 6.29 10.40
C GLN A 334 -8.52 5.12 9.41
N THR A 335 -9.28 5.20 8.32
CA THR A 335 -9.52 4.06 7.41
C THR A 335 -8.42 3.89 6.36
N TYR A 336 -7.92 5.00 5.80
CA TYR A 336 -6.93 5.00 4.73
C TYR A 336 -5.67 5.76 5.10
N GLU A 337 -4.55 5.30 4.56
CA GLU A 337 -3.32 6.09 4.47
C GLU A 337 -3.18 6.56 3.02
N ASN A 338 -3.36 7.86 2.79
CA ASN A 338 -3.25 8.37 1.42
C ASN A 338 -1.78 8.62 1.05
N HIS A 339 -1.47 8.31 -0.21
CA HIS A 339 -0.28 8.75 -0.92
C HIS A 339 -0.71 9.57 -2.12
N TYR A 340 -0.04 10.69 -2.37
CA TYR A 340 -0.40 11.65 -3.40
C TYR A 340 0.51 11.49 -4.60
N VAL A 341 -0.07 11.44 -5.79
CA VAL A 341 0.68 11.34 -7.04
C VAL A 341 0.32 12.50 -7.92
N VAL A 342 1.32 13.26 -8.36
CA VAL A 342 1.18 14.29 -9.40
C VAL A 342 1.72 13.72 -10.71
N LEU A 343 0.83 13.33 -11.61
CA LEU A 343 1.18 12.78 -12.93
C LEU A 343 1.03 13.86 -14.00
N HIS A 344 2.15 14.24 -14.60
CA HIS A 344 2.21 15.19 -15.70
C HIS A 344 2.36 14.47 -17.04
N MET A 345 1.57 14.88 -18.04
CA MET A 345 1.66 14.38 -19.40
C MET A 345 2.03 15.51 -20.35
N GLY A 346 3.06 15.31 -21.16
CA GLY A 346 3.48 16.22 -22.23
C GLY A 346 3.46 15.55 -23.60
N VAL A 347 3.29 16.30 -24.69
CA VAL A 347 3.42 15.75 -26.05
C VAL A 347 4.87 15.83 -26.52
N TYR A 348 5.38 14.76 -27.12
CA TYR A 348 6.67 14.73 -27.80
C TYR A 348 6.48 14.27 -29.25
N GLN A 349 6.35 15.25 -30.15
CA GLN A 349 6.20 15.03 -31.58
C GLN A 349 7.41 14.30 -32.17
N GLY A 350 7.16 13.23 -32.93
CA GLY A 350 8.20 12.48 -33.63
C GLY A 350 8.95 11.47 -32.76
N SER A 351 8.48 11.22 -31.54
CA SER A 351 9.08 10.24 -30.63
C SER A 351 8.72 8.80 -30.98
N GLY A 352 7.56 8.56 -31.62
CA GLY A 352 7.05 7.24 -32.00
C GLY A 352 6.80 6.27 -30.83
N ARG A 353 6.92 6.74 -29.58
CA ARG A 353 6.83 5.93 -28.36
C ARG A 353 6.48 6.79 -27.14
N PHE A 354 5.97 6.17 -26.09
CA PHE A 354 5.85 6.77 -24.78
C PHE A 354 7.24 6.89 -24.12
N ASN A 355 7.51 8.01 -23.45
CA ASN A 355 8.75 8.20 -22.71
C ASN A 355 8.43 8.53 -21.26
N VAL A 356 8.84 7.69 -20.32
CA VAL A 356 8.64 7.91 -18.88
C VAL A 356 9.90 8.56 -18.31
N GLU A 357 9.76 9.76 -17.75
CA GLU A 357 10.89 10.60 -17.39
C GLU A 357 11.46 10.24 -16.01
N VAL A 358 12.76 9.96 -15.97
CA VAL A 358 13.49 9.60 -14.73
C VAL A 358 13.86 10.84 -13.91
N GLN A 359 14.08 11.97 -14.59
CA GLN A 359 14.62 13.18 -13.96
C GLN A 359 14.13 14.48 -14.62
N GLY A 360 14.06 15.55 -13.81
CA GLY A 360 13.96 16.93 -14.28
C GLY A 360 15.33 17.61 -14.20
N LYS A 361 15.67 18.42 -15.21
CA LYS A 361 16.94 19.16 -15.29
C LYS A 361 16.75 20.61 -14.86
N ASN A 362 17.73 21.18 -14.15
CA ASN A 362 17.72 22.57 -13.69
C ASN A 362 18.03 23.58 -14.82
N ILE A 363 17.34 23.46 -15.95
CA ILE A 363 17.54 24.33 -17.11
C ILE A 363 16.22 24.68 -17.78
N LYS A 364 16.09 25.96 -18.14
CA LYS A 364 15.07 26.46 -19.07
C LYS A 364 15.78 27.08 -20.28
N HIS A 365 15.65 26.42 -21.43
CA HIS A 365 16.19 26.85 -22.72
C HIS A 365 15.11 26.67 -23.79
N PHE A 366 14.36 27.74 -24.06
CA PHE A 366 13.14 27.67 -24.86
C PHE A 366 13.46 28.00 -26.31
N ARG A 367 13.42 26.98 -27.19
CA ARG A 367 13.66 27.13 -28.64
C ARG A 367 12.61 28.00 -29.35
N ILE A 368 11.39 28.02 -28.80
CA ILE A 368 10.28 28.86 -29.24
C ILE A 368 9.73 29.57 -28.00
N PRO A 369 9.11 30.76 -28.12
CA PRO A 369 8.45 31.39 -26.99
C PRO A 369 7.39 30.47 -26.40
N ASP A 370 7.15 30.59 -25.10
CA ASP A 370 5.95 30.04 -24.47
C ASP A 370 4.70 30.88 -24.83
N GLU A 371 3.52 30.44 -24.42
CA GLU A 371 2.25 31.12 -24.76
C GLU A 371 2.11 32.51 -24.10
N MET A 372 3.01 32.88 -23.18
CA MET A 372 3.12 34.22 -22.59
C MET A 372 4.29 35.03 -23.18
N GLY A 373 4.99 34.50 -24.19
CA GLY A 373 6.11 35.15 -24.86
C GLY A 373 7.46 34.96 -24.17
N ASN A 374 7.56 34.17 -23.09
CA ASN A 374 8.83 33.93 -22.42
C ASN A 374 9.74 33.08 -23.30
N THR A 375 11.00 33.51 -23.44
CA THR A 375 12.01 32.79 -24.24
C THR A 375 13.34 32.71 -23.50
N PRO A 376 13.39 32.14 -22.27
CA PRO A 376 14.63 32.00 -21.53
C PRO A 376 15.65 31.17 -22.30
N LEU A 377 16.91 31.59 -22.26
CA LEU A 377 18.01 30.91 -22.93
C LEU A 377 19.10 30.59 -21.92
N ASN A 378 19.34 29.30 -21.69
CA ASN A 378 20.41 28.79 -20.84
C ASN A 378 20.38 29.38 -19.41
N GLN A 379 19.18 29.39 -18.80
CA GLN A 379 18.98 29.87 -17.43
C GLN A 379 18.64 28.71 -16.50
N CYS A 380 19.07 28.80 -15.24
CA CYS A 380 18.62 27.88 -14.21
C CYS A 380 17.12 28.05 -13.96
N ILE A 381 16.45 26.96 -13.58
CA ILE A 381 15.10 27.01 -13.02
C ILE A 381 15.19 27.41 -11.53
N ASP A 382 16.17 26.84 -10.84
CA ASP A 382 16.59 27.14 -9.48
C ASP A 382 18.01 27.75 -9.51
N GLU A 383 18.09 29.06 -9.25
CA GLU A 383 19.35 29.81 -9.24
C GLU A 383 20.29 29.43 -8.09
N THR A 384 19.81 28.66 -7.09
CA THR A 384 20.64 28.20 -5.98
C THR A 384 21.46 26.95 -6.31
N GLN A 385 21.20 26.32 -7.46
CA GLN A 385 21.84 25.09 -7.92
C GLN A 385 22.52 25.29 -9.27
N ASP A 386 23.51 24.44 -9.58
CA ASP A 386 24.15 24.43 -10.90
C ASP A 386 23.15 24.10 -12.02
N ILE A 387 23.37 24.63 -13.22
CA ILE A 387 22.49 24.42 -14.38
C ILE A 387 22.43 22.94 -14.83
N THR A 388 23.47 22.17 -14.51
CA THR A 388 23.54 20.72 -14.79
C THR A 388 22.84 19.87 -13.72
N TYR A 389 22.40 20.50 -12.62
CA TYR A 389 21.72 19.80 -11.53
C TYR A 389 20.44 19.12 -12.01
N CYS A 390 20.19 17.91 -11.52
CA CYS A 390 19.03 17.10 -11.87
C CYS A 390 18.33 16.60 -10.61
N LEU A 391 17.01 16.72 -10.60
CA LEU A 391 16.16 16.08 -9.58
C LEU A 391 15.62 14.77 -10.15
N LYS A 392 15.67 13.71 -9.34
CA LYS A 392 15.16 12.38 -9.69
C LYS A 392 13.93 12.04 -8.88
N ASN A 393 13.03 11.28 -9.47
CA ASN A 393 11.92 10.69 -8.74
C ASN A 393 12.36 9.41 -8.00
N ARG A 394 11.60 9.00 -6.97
CA ARG A 394 11.84 7.77 -6.19
C ARG A 394 11.18 6.54 -6.80
N LEU A 395 10.20 6.74 -7.68
CA LEU A 395 9.51 5.66 -8.37
C LEU A 395 10.46 4.82 -9.23
N ASN A 396 10.24 3.51 -9.28
CA ASN A 396 11.04 2.58 -10.08
C ASN A 396 10.63 2.62 -11.56
N VAL A 397 11.00 3.71 -12.24
CA VAL A 397 10.68 3.94 -13.66
C VAL A 397 11.13 2.78 -14.55
N ASN A 398 12.31 2.22 -14.29
CA ASN A 398 12.83 1.10 -15.08
C ASN A 398 11.90 -0.13 -15.03
N GLN A 399 11.42 -0.48 -13.84
CA GLN A 399 10.48 -1.58 -13.67
C GLN A 399 9.13 -1.28 -14.31
N MET A 400 8.59 -0.06 -14.14
CA MET A 400 7.32 0.34 -14.77
C MET A 400 7.40 0.24 -16.30
N VAL A 401 8.48 0.75 -16.88
CA VAL A 401 8.73 0.69 -18.32
C VAL A 401 8.85 -0.76 -18.79
N GLY A 402 9.55 -1.62 -18.04
CA GLY A 402 9.64 -3.05 -18.34
C GLY A 402 8.27 -3.72 -18.39
N ASN A 403 7.44 -3.51 -17.37
CA ASN A 403 6.09 -4.07 -17.31
C ASN A 403 5.19 -3.55 -18.45
N LEU A 404 5.26 -2.25 -18.75
CA LEU A 404 4.50 -1.63 -19.84
C LEU A 404 4.98 -2.12 -21.22
N PHE A 405 6.28 -2.36 -21.38
CA PHE A 405 6.84 -2.94 -22.60
C PHE A 405 6.33 -4.38 -22.81
N GLU A 406 6.29 -5.20 -21.74
CA GLU A 406 5.73 -6.55 -21.78
C GLU A 406 4.23 -6.56 -22.11
N LYS A 407 3.49 -5.49 -21.75
CA LYS A 407 2.10 -5.27 -22.17
C LYS A 407 1.94 -4.89 -23.65
N GLY A 408 3.04 -4.71 -24.38
CA GLY A 408 3.08 -4.44 -25.81
C GLY A 408 3.16 -2.97 -26.19
N TYR A 409 3.36 -2.06 -25.22
CA TYR A 409 3.51 -0.65 -25.52
C TYR A 409 4.89 -0.33 -26.09
N LYS A 410 4.93 0.58 -27.07
CA LYS A 410 6.17 1.25 -27.46
C LYS A 410 6.51 2.27 -26.36
N VAL A 411 7.31 1.87 -25.38
CA VAL A 411 7.65 2.69 -24.22
C VAL A 411 9.15 2.60 -23.91
N GLY A 412 9.72 3.66 -23.37
CA GLY A 412 11.09 3.68 -22.86
C GLY A 412 11.25 4.62 -21.68
N GLU A 413 12.30 4.39 -20.89
CA GLU A 413 12.77 5.39 -19.92
C GLU A 413 13.42 6.56 -20.68
N SER A 414 13.29 7.76 -20.13
CA SER A 414 13.90 8.97 -20.65
C SER A 414 14.64 9.73 -19.54
N MET A 415 15.87 10.12 -19.84
CA MET A 415 16.72 10.91 -18.95
C MET A 415 16.59 12.42 -19.20
N SER A 416 15.66 12.84 -20.05
CA SER A 416 15.54 14.23 -20.50
C SER A 416 14.13 14.56 -20.97
N ALA A 417 13.37 15.30 -20.16
CA ALA A 417 12.08 15.87 -20.52
C ALA A 417 12.18 17.10 -21.47
N GLY A 418 13.29 17.23 -22.20
CA GLY A 418 13.68 18.42 -22.95
C GLY A 418 14.20 19.56 -22.06
N GLU A 419 14.11 20.78 -22.56
CA GLU A 419 14.54 22.01 -21.86
C GLU A 419 13.46 23.12 -21.92
N TYR A 420 12.26 22.73 -22.38
CA TYR A 420 11.09 23.59 -22.53
C TYR A 420 10.14 23.45 -21.33
N ILE A 421 8.86 23.79 -21.51
CA ILE A 421 7.84 23.77 -20.45
C ILE A 421 7.68 22.39 -19.80
N CYS A 422 7.78 21.29 -20.54
CA CYS A 422 7.67 19.95 -19.96
C CYS A 422 8.75 19.70 -18.88
N ASN A 423 10.01 19.99 -19.19
CA ASN A 423 11.11 19.92 -18.22
C ASN A 423 10.93 20.93 -17.08
N TYR A 424 10.52 22.16 -17.41
CA TYR A 424 10.25 23.20 -16.41
C TYR A 424 9.25 22.71 -15.36
N THR A 425 8.09 22.22 -15.80
CA THR A 425 7.05 21.67 -14.94
C THR A 425 7.56 20.48 -14.14
N TYR A 426 8.28 19.53 -14.76
CA TYR A 426 8.74 18.35 -14.05
C TYR A 426 9.76 18.68 -12.96
N PHE A 427 10.75 19.51 -13.27
CA PHE A 427 11.74 19.96 -12.29
C PHE A 427 11.07 20.73 -11.14
N CYS A 428 10.19 21.68 -11.45
CA CYS A 428 9.46 22.44 -10.44
C CYS A 428 8.56 21.55 -9.57
N SER A 429 7.94 20.52 -10.14
CA SER A 429 7.10 19.57 -9.39
C SER A 429 7.93 18.68 -8.45
N LEU A 430 9.04 18.12 -8.93
CA LEU A 430 10.00 17.39 -8.10
C LEU A 430 10.59 18.24 -6.96
N LYS A 431 10.83 19.53 -7.22
CA LYS A 431 11.27 20.48 -6.20
C LYS A 431 10.15 20.79 -5.19
N ALA A 432 8.95 21.07 -5.69
CA ALA A 432 7.79 21.43 -4.88
C ALA A 432 7.38 20.31 -3.91
N LYS A 433 7.47 19.03 -4.31
CA LYS A 433 7.17 17.94 -3.37
C LYS A 433 8.10 17.91 -2.16
N CYS A 434 9.34 18.38 -2.31
CA CYS A 434 10.33 18.43 -1.24
C CYS A 434 10.20 19.69 -0.38
N GLU A 435 9.88 20.83 -0.99
CA GLU A 435 9.94 22.14 -0.32
C GLU A 435 8.58 22.68 0.15
N ARG A 436 7.48 22.30 -0.53
CA ARG A 436 6.15 22.87 -0.29
C ARG A 436 5.23 21.93 0.46
N VAL A 437 5.58 20.64 0.58
CA VAL A 437 4.71 19.64 1.21
C VAL A 437 5.13 19.38 2.65
N VAL A 438 4.14 19.32 3.56
CA VAL A 438 4.39 19.06 4.99
C VAL A 438 4.93 17.66 5.29
N ILE A 439 4.57 16.65 4.48
CA ILE A 439 5.09 15.28 4.57
C ILE A 439 5.57 14.83 3.17
N PRO A 440 6.81 15.17 2.77
CA PRO A 440 7.33 14.87 1.42
C PRO A 440 7.29 13.39 1.04
N ASP A 441 7.46 12.48 2.00
CA ASP A 441 7.45 11.03 1.77
C ASP A 441 6.09 10.50 1.30
N LYS A 442 5.00 11.26 1.47
CA LYS A 442 3.66 10.90 1.00
C LYS A 442 3.37 11.37 -0.43
N VAL A 443 4.35 11.97 -1.12
CA VAL A 443 4.10 12.57 -2.43
C VAL A 443 5.14 12.11 -3.45
N ASP A 444 4.66 11.69 -4.61
CA ASP A 444 5.48 11.47 -5.79
C ASP A 444 5.00 12.29 -6.98
N SER A 445 5.94 12.65 -7.84
CA SER A 445 5.68 13.35 -9.09
C SER A 445 6.34 12.59 -10.23
N LEU A 446 5.60 12.35 -11.30
CA LEU A 446 6.12 11.70 -12.50
C LEU A 446 5.74 12.51 -13.74
N PHE A 447 6.61 12.50 -14.73
CA PHE A 447 6.32 13.06 -16.04
C PHE A 447 6.39 11.96 -17.10
N CYS A 448 5.44 11.94 -18.02
CA CYS A 448 5.48 11.06 -19.18
C CYS A 448 5.18 11.84 -20.47
N HIS A 449 6.05 11.70 -21.46
CA HIS A 449 5.79 12.17 -22.80
C HIS A 449 5.02 11.14 -23.62
N VAL A 450 3.98 11.59 -24.30
CA VAL A 450 3.21 10.81 -25.28
C VAL A 450 3.49 11.32 -26.70
N PRO A 451 3.47 10.46 -27.73
CA PRO A 451 3.60 10.90 -29.11
C PRO A 451 2.28 11.54 -29.60
N THR A 452 2.26 12.04 -30.85
CA THR A 452 1.01 12.55 -31.43
C THR A 452 0.00 11.43 -31.68
N PHE A 453 -1.27 11.78 -31.92
CA PHE A 453 -2.28 10.80 -32.33
C PHE A 453 -2.05 10.20 -33.72
N GLU A 454 -1.25 10.86 -34.57
CA GLU A 454 -0.81 10.29 -35.86
C GLU A 454 0.20 9.14 -35.66
N GLU A 455 0.98 9.19 -34.58
CA GLU A 455 2.01 8.21 -34.26
C GLU A 455 1.48 7.03 -33.43
N ILE A 456 0.64 7.33 -32.43
CA ILE A 456 -0.09 6.34 -31.62
C ILE A 456 -1.49 6.88 -31.37
N ASP A 457 -2.51 6.13 -31.79
CA ASP A 457 -3.91 6.53 -31.70
C ASP A 457 -4.39 6.80 -30.27
N GLU A 458 -5.42 7.63 -30.15
CA GLU A 458 -5.99 8.05 -28.87
C GLU A 458 -6.43 6.87 -27.99
N PRO A 459 -7.20 5.86 -28.46
CA PRO A 459 -7.56 4.71 -27.64
C PRO A 459 -6.35 3.98 -27.03
N THR A 460 -5.27 3.84 -27.79
CA THR A 460 -4.03 3.23 -27.31
C THR A 460 -3.35 4.10 -26.25
N GLN A 461 -3.33 5.42 -26.42
CA GLN A 461 -2.79 6.34 -25.40
C GLN A 461 -3.64 6.36 -24.11
N GLN A 462 -4.97 6.30 -24.22
CA GLN A 462 -5.88 6.22 -23.08
C GLN A 462 -5.67 4.92 -22.30
N LYS A 463 -5.53 3.79 -23.01
CA LYS A 463 -5.22 2.50 -22.38
C LYS A 463 -3.86 2.50 -21.70
N PHE A 464 -2.83 3.05 -22.37
CA PHE A 464 -1.50 3.23 -21.78
C PHE A 464 -1.54 4.05 -20.50
N LEU A 465 -2.33 5.14 -20.47
CA LEU A 465 -2.47 5.98 -19.28
C LEU A 465 -3.01 5.21 -18.07
N LEU A 466 -4.05 4.39 -18.26
CA LEU A 466 -4.59 3.54 -17.20
C LEU A 466 -3.56 2.51 -16.70
N ASP A 467 -2.84 1.88 -17.64
CA ASP A 467 -1.77 0.94 -17.30
C ASP A 467 -0.62 1.63 -16.55
N LEU A 468 -0.22 2.84 -16.95
CA LEU A 468 0.80 3.62 -16.26
C LEU A 468 0.37 3.99 -14.84
N ILE A 469 -0.87 4.45 -14.63
CA ILE A 469 -1.42 4.73 -13.30
C ILE A 469 -1.40 3.47 -12.42
N THR A 470 -1.72 2.32 -13.01
CA THR A 470 -1.65 1.01 -12.34
C THR A 470 -0.22 0.69 -11.91
N GLU A 471 0.78 0.88 -12.78
CA GLU A 471 2.19 0.65 -12.44
C GLU A 471 2.68 1.60 -11.34
N ILE A 472 2.27 2.87 -11.36
CA ILE A 472 2.60 3.86 -10.31
C ILE A 472 2.03 3.41 -8.96
N ARG A 473 0.75 3.02 -8.94
CA ARG A 473 0.11 2.49 -7.74
C ARG A 473 0.88 1.29 -7.21
N ASP A 474 1.17 0.31 -8.06
CA ASP A 474 1.81 -0.95 -7.64
C ASP A 474 3.23 -0.72 -7.11
N ASP A 475 3.96 0.25 -7.65
CA ASP A 475 5.28 0.64 -7.13
C ASP A 475 5.18 1.23 -5.72
N ILE A 476 4.26 2.18 -5.51
CA ILE A 476 4.05 2.83 -4.20
C ILE A 476 3.51 1.85 -3.14
N LEU A 477 2.65 0.91 -3.54
CA LEU A 477 2.08 -0.09 -2.64
C LEU A 477 3.09 -1.18 -2.25
N ARG A 478 4.12 -1.43 -3.07
CA ARG A 478 5.21 -2.37 -2.78
C ARG A 478 6.28 -1.80 -1.85
N ALA A 479 6.52 -0.49 -1.91
CA ALA A 479 7.42 0.24 -1.01
C ALA A 479 6.85 0.32 0.41
#